data_AF-A0A1J5MSE8-F1
#
_entry.id   AF-A0A1J5MSE8-F1
#
_cell.length_a   1.000
_cell.length_b   1.000
_cell.length_c   1.000
_cell.angle_alpha   90.00
_cell.angle_beta   90.00
_cell.angle_gamma   90.00
#
_symmetry.space_group_name_H-M   'P 1'
#
loop_
_entity.id
_entity.type
_entity.pdbx_description
1 polymer ?
#
loop_
_entity_poly.entity_id
_entity_poly.type
_entity_poly.pdbx_seq_one_letter_code
_entity_poly.pdbx_strand_id
1 'polypeptide(L)'
;MVGRCNRCGGCCRSINLLGRGRWLRRAARYERMVAEAPEFARFRPAGRGDQGFLLFDCALLGDDHLCTAHDTRPALCRNYPSKSLYYRGGRLPDDCGYAFRAATFRDVLFGRKPRKPADFSAVLRREIQQDKDTQT
;
A
#
# COMPACT_ATOMS: atom_id res chain seq x y z
N MET A 1 -4.94 5.69 4.12
CA MET A 1 -5.93 4.62 3.88
C MET A 1 -6.53 4.26 5.21
N VAL A 2 -7.86 4.25 5.28
CA VAL A 2 -8.62 3.74 6.42
C VAL A 2 -9.64 2.74 5.91
N GLY A 3 -10.14 1.85 6.77
CA GLY A 3 -11.17 0.87 6.41
C GLY A 3 -10.67 -0.57 6.33
N ARG A 4 -11.50 -1.45 5.79
CA ARG A 4 -11.27 -2.90 5.71
C ARG A 4 -11.94 -3.50 4.48
N CYS A 5 -11.54 -4.70 4.11
CA CYS A 5 -12.22 -5.46 3.06
C CYS A 5 -13.64 -5.83 3.52
N ASN A 6 -14.66 -5.49 2.72
CA ASN A 6 -16.06 -5.83 2.97
C ASN A 6 -16.45 -7.26 2.53
N ARG A 7 -15.52 -8.02 1.96
CA ARG A 7 -15.78 -9.36 1.38
C ARG A 7 -16.90 -9.36 0.31
N CYS A 8 -17.06 -8.27 -0.43
CA CYS A 8 -18.07 -8.15 -1.49
C CYS A 8 -17.67 -8.75 -2.86
N GLY A 9 -16.43 -9.23 -2.99
CA GLY A 9 -15.88 -9.74 -4.25
C GLY A 9 -15.55 -8.66 -5.29
N GLY A 10 -15.94 -7.40 -5.08
CA GLY A 10 -15.75 -6.31 -6.05
C GLY A 10 -14.30 -6.11 -6.48
N CYS A 11 -13.35 -6.04 -5.54
CA CYS A 11 -11.92 -5.92 -5.86
C CYS A 11 -11.25 -7.25 -6.25
N CYS A 12 -11.96 -8.37 -6.11
CA CYS A 12 -11.50 -9.67 -6.61
C CYS A 12 -11.86 -9.87 -8.09
N ARG A 13 -12.81 -9.06 -8.60
CA ARG A 13 -13.14 -8.89 -10.01
C ARG A 13 -12.40 -7.66 -10.56
N SER A 14 -12.02 -7.68 -11.83
CA SER A 14 -11.44 -6.50 -12.50
C SER A 14 -10.16 -5.92 -11.85
N ILE A 15 -9.26 -6.79 -11.40
CA ILE A 15 -7.98 -6.41 -10.78
C ILE A 15 -7.03 -5.83 -11.83
N ASN A 16 -6.34 -4.74 -11.49
CA ASN A 16 -5.18 -4.26 -12.24
C ASN A 16 -3.88 -4.70 -11.55
N LEU A 17 -2.99 -5.37 -12.27
CA LEU A 17 -1.71 -5.83 -11.74
C LEU A 17 -0.58 -4.85 -12.11
N LEU A 18 0.29 -4.57 -11.14
CA LEU A 18 1.44 -3.69 -11.28
C LEU A 18 2.72 -4.53 -11.39
N GLY A 19 3.27 -4.66 -12.60
CA GLY A 19 4.52 -5.37 -12.87
C GLY A 19 5.67 -4.40 -13.09
N ARG A 20 6.79 -4.57 -12.37
CA ARG A 20 8.01 -3.73 -12.49
C ARG A 20 7.70 -2.22 -12.52
N GLY A 21 6.82 -1.79 -11.61
CA GLY A 21 6.44 -0.37 -11.44
C GLY A 21 5.45 0.18 -12.46
N ARG A 22 4.94 -0.62 -13.41
CA ARG A 22 3.97 -0.20 -14.44
C ARG A 22 2.75 -1.12 -14.46
N TRP A 23 1.58 -0.56 -14.75
CA TRP A 23 0.37 -1.35 -14.94
C TRP A 23 0.50 -2.27 -16.16
N LEU A 24 0.01 -3.50 -16.03
CA LEU A 24 0.08 -4.45 -17.14
C LEU A 24 -0.88 -4.04 -18.27
N ARG A 25 -0.38 -4.12 -19.50
CA ARG A 25 -1.11 -3.80 -20.74
C ARG A 25 -0.98 -4.89 -21.80
N ARG A 26 -0.06 -5.84 -21.64
CA ARG A 26 0.28 -6.87 -22.64
C ARG A 26 0.36 -8.24 -21.95
N ALA A 27 -0.24 -9.27 -22.56
CA ALA A 27 -0.26 -10.62 -22.02
C ALA A 27 1.15 -11.18 -21.78
N ALA A 28 2.08 -10.95 -22.72
CA ALA A 28 3.48 -11.35 -22.57
C ALA A 28 4.17 -10.79 -21.30
N ARG A 29 3.75 -9.63 -20.78
CA ARG A 29 4.27 -9.11 -19.50
C ARG A 29 3.65 -9.82 -18.30
N TYR A 30 2.38 -10.20 -18.40
CA TYR A 30 1.72 -11.02 -17.39
C TYR A 30 2.35 -12.43 -17.33
N GLU A 31 2.56 -13.08 -18.49
CA GLU A 31 3.21 -14.39 -18.58
C GLU A 31 4.61 -14.37 -17.94
N ARG A 32 5.42 -13.34 -18.22
CA ARG A 32 6.71 -13.17 -17.58
C ARG A 32 6.61 -12.98 -16.06
N MET A 33 5.63 -12.20 -15.60
CA MET A 33 5.39 -12.00 -14.17
C MET A 33 4.98 -13.31 -13.48
N VAL A 34 4.17 -14.15 -14.14
CA VAL A 34 3.81 -15.48 -13.62
C VAL A 34 5.00 -16.42 -13.61
N ALA A 35 5.86 -16.37 -14.63
CA ALA A 35 7.10 -17.16 -14.66
C ALA A 35 8.07 -16.77 -13.53
N GLU A 36 8.14 -15.48 -13.18
CA GLU A 36 8.95 -14.96 -12.07
C GLU A 36 8.31 -15.21 -10.70
N ALA A 37 6.98 -15.20 -10.63
CA ALA A 37 6.19 -15.29 -9.40
C ALA A 37 4.90 -16.11 -9.65
N PRO A 38 4.96 -17.45 -9.52
CA PRO A 38 3.86 -18.35 -9.88
C PRO A 38 2.55 -18.08 -9.13
N GLU A 39 2.59 -17.42 -7.96
CA GLU A 39 1.39 -17.07 -7.21
C GLU A 39 0.44 -16.15 -7.97
N PHE A 40 0.92 -15.41 -8.98
CA PHE A 40 0.10 -14.55 -9.83
C PHE A 40 -0.71 -15.33 -10.89
N ALA A 41 -0.44 -16.62 -11.10
CA ALA A 41 -1.21 -17.48 -12.01
C ALA A 41 -2.71 -17.56 -11.64
N ARG A 42 -3.06 -17.27 -10.38
CA ARG A 42 -4.45 -17.21 -9.90
C ARG A 42 -5.28 -16.08 -10.52
N PHE A 43 -4.64 -15.05 -11.09
CA PHE A 43 -5.32 -13.90 -11.68
C PHE A 43 -5.58 -14.15 -13.16
N ARG A 44 -6.78 -14.58 -13.51
CA ARG A 44 -7.17 -14.94 -14.87
C ARG A 44 -7.47 -13.68 -15.68
N PRO A 45 -6.92 -13.51 -16.90
CA PRO A 45 -7.27 -12.38 -17.75
C PRO A 45 -8.78 -12.32 -18.01
N ALA A 46 -9.40 -11.19 -17.70
CA ALA A 46 -10.84 -10.95 -17.85
C ALA A 46 -11.16 -9.95 -18.99
N GLY A 47 -10.15 -9.20 -19.44
CA GLY A 47 -10.30 -8.26 -20.55
C GLY A 47 -9.40 -7.04 -20.40
N ARG A 48 -9.89 -5.90 -20.88
CA ARG A 48 -9.20 -4.61 -20.82
C ARG A 48 -10.14 -3.53 -20.31
N GLY A 49 -9.61 -2.66 -19.45
CA GLY A 49 -10.33 -1.46 -19.01
C GLY A 49 -10.10 -0.27 -19.94
N ASP A 50 -10.75 0.85 -19.65
CA ASP A 50 -10.81 2.07 -20.49
C ASP A 50 -9.44 2.64 -20.88
N GLN A 51 -8.45 2.49 -19.99
CA GLN A 51 -7.09 2.96 -20.25
C GLN A 51 -6.21 1.92 -20.96
N GLY A 52 -6.77 0.79 -21.41
CA GLY A 52 -6.06 -0.32 -22.06
C GLY A 52 -5.25 -1.22 -21.12
N PHE A 53 -5.44 -1.08 -19.80
CA PHE A 53 -4.85 -1.98 -18.81
C PHE A 53 -5.52 -3.34 -18.87
N LEU A 54 -4.74 -4.40 -18.62
CA LEU A 54 -5.28 -5.74 -18.46
C LEU A 54 -6.04 -5.83 -17.14
N LEU A 55 -7.27 -6.32 -17.23
CA LEU A 55 -8.11 -6.65 -16.09
C LEU A 55 -8.02 -8.15 -15.82
N PHE A 56 -8.05 -8.51 -14.55
CA PHE A 56 -7.96 -9.89 -14.11
C PHE A 56 -9.02 -10.23 -13.07
N ASP A 57 -9.54 -11.44 -13.13
CA ASP A 57 -10.38 -12.01 -12.07
C ASP A 57 -9.58 -12.99 -11.22
N CYS A 58 -9.83 -12.97 -9.91
CA CYS A 58 -9.20 -13.90 -9.00
C CYS A 58 -9.87 -15.28 -9.09
N ALA A 59 -9.10 -16.33 -9.40
CA ALA A 59 -9.59 -17.71 -9.42
C ALA A 59 -10.05 -18.26 -8.06
N LEU A 60 -9.79 -17.54 -6.96
CA LEU A 60 -10.24 -17.88 -5.61
C LEU A 60 -11.50 -17.13 -5.20
N LEU A 61 -12.14 -16.40 -6.12
CA LEU A 61 -13.46 -15.85 -5.92
C LEU A 61 -14.49 -16.95 -6.23
N GLY A 62 -15.26 -17.34 -5.22
CA GLY A 62 -16.37 -18.29 -5.38
C GLY A 62 -17.56 -17.65 -6.09
N ASP A 63 -18.49 -18.50 -6.51
CA ASP A 63 -19.74 -18.09 -7.15
C ASP A 63 -20.64 -17.28 -6.21
N ASP A 64 -20.48 -17.48 -4.89
CA ASP A 64 -21.09 -16.72 -3.81
C ASP A 64 -20.48 -15.32 -3.60
N HIS A 65 -19.52 -14.93 -4.45
CA HIS A 65 -18.74 -13.69 -4.36
C HIS A 65 -17.83 -13.59 -3.13
N LEU A 66 -17.59 -14.70 -2.42
CA LEU A 66 -16.66 -14.76 -1.30
C LEU A 66 -15.31 -15.31 -1.74
N CYS A 67 -14.25 -14.86 -1.05
CA CYS A 67 -12.92 -15.39 -1.30
C CYS A 67 -12.75 -16.69 -0.53
N THR A 68 -12.48 -17.78 -1.24
CA THR A 68 -12.31 -19.13 -0.66
C THR A 68 -11.06 -19.27 0.21
N ALA A 69 -10.12 -18.34 0.11
CA ALA A 69 -8.87 -18.33 0.86
C ALA A 69 -8.62 -16.96 1.54
N HIS A 70 -9.66 -16.39 2.15
CA HIS A 70 -9.58 -15.03 2.72
C HIS A 70 -8.53 -14.90 3.82
N ASP A 71 -8.35 -15.90 4.68
CA ASP A 71 -7.42 -15.80 5.80
C ASP A 71 -5.96 -16.02 5.38
N THR A 72 -5.74 -16.75 4.28
CA THR A 72 -4.42 -17.03 3.70
C THR A 72 -4.13 -16.18 2.46
N ARG A 73 -4.74 -15.00 2.38
CA ARG A 73 -4.58 -14.06 1.25
C ARG A 73 -3.11 -13.74 0.96
N PRO A 74 -2.70 -13.67 -0.33
CA PRO A 74 -1.35 -13.25 -0.69
C PRO A 74 -1.10 -11.79 -0.31
N ALA A 75 0.17 -11.40 -0.27
CA ALA A 75 0.58 -10.05 0.12
C ALA A 75 -0.11 -8.96 -0.72
N LEU A 76 -0.31 -9.19 -2.02
CA LEU A 76 -1.06 -8.29 -2.90
C LEU A 76 -2.46 -7.97 -2.33
N CYS A 77 -3.21 -8.99 -1.93
CA CYS A 77 -4.58 -8.83 -1.42
C CYS A 77 -4.61 -8.28 0.01
N ARG A 78 -3.66 -8.66 0.87
CA ARG A 78 -3.55 -8.12 2.24
C ARG A 78 -3.17 -6.65 2.26
N ASN A 79 -2.34 -6.22 1.31
CA ASN A 79 -1.87 -4.85 1.19
C ASN A 79 -2.78 -3.98 0.31
N TYR A 80 -3.90 -4.52 -0.18
CA TYR A 80 -4.90 -3.75 -0.91
C TYR A 80 -5.71 -2.87 0.05
N PRO A 81 -5.95 -1.59 -0.28
CA PRO A 81 -5.35 -0.84 -1.38
C PRO A 81 -3.97 -0.29 -1.00
N SER A 82 -3.01 -0.33 -1.93
CA SER A 82 -1.66 0.20 -1.68
C SER A 82 -1.68 1.74 -1.68
N LYS A 83 -0.82 2.38 -0.88
CA LYS A 83 -0.67 3.85 -0.87
C LYS A 83 -0.33 4.41 -2.25
N SER A 84 0.41 3.66 -3.07
CA SER A 84 0.76 4.06 -4.43
C SER A 84 -0.45 4.21 -5.35
N LEU A 85 -1.59 3.57 -5.05
CA LEU A 85 -2.81 3.73 -5.82
C LEU A 85 -3.25 5.20 -5.84
N TYR A 86 -3.22 5.86 -4.68
CA TYR A 86 -3.56 7.28 -4.54
C TYR A 86 -2.67 8.17 -5.41
N TYR A 87 -1.35 8.01 -5.27
CA TYR A 87 -0.37 8.83 -5.99
C TYR A 87 -0.33 8.57 -7.50
N ARG A 88 -0.92 7.47 -7.96
CA ARG A 88 -1.05 7.13 -9.38
C ARG A 88 -2.41 7.51 -9.97
N GLY A 89 -3.23 8.27 -9.24
CA GLY A 89 -4.55 8.71 -9.68
C GLY A 89 -5.59 7.59 -9.73
N GLY A 90 -5.33 6.46 -9.07
CA GLY A 90 -6.29 5.37 -8.97
C GLY A 90 -7.46 5.74 -8.06
N ARG A 91 -8.66 5.31 -8.45
CA ARG A 91 -9.89 5.49 -7.66
C ARG A 91 -10.30 4.17 -7.02
N LEU A 92 -10.89 4.27 -5.85
CA LEU A 92 -11.60 3.15 -5.24
C LEU A 92 -13.06 3.20 -5.71
N PRO A 93 -13.73 2.05 -5.90
CA PRO A 93 -15.18 2.01 -6.09
C PRO A 93 -15.92 2.71 -4.95
N ASP A 94 -17.09 3.28 -5.24
CA ASP A 94 -17.87 4.04 -4.26
C ASP A 94 -18.37 3.16 -3.09
N ASP A 95 -18.58 1.87 -3.34
CA ASP A 95 -19.01 0.85 -2.37
C ASP A 95 -17.83 0.15 -1.67
N CYS A 96 -16.60 0.62 -1.88
CA CYS A 96 -15.41 0.02 -1.29
C CYS A 96 -15.35 0.27 0.22
N GLY A 97 -15.06 -0.78 1.00
CA GLY A 97 -14.85 -0.68 2.45
C GLY A 97 -13.58 0.07 2.88
N TYR A 98 -12.78 0.54 1.92
CA TYR A 98 -11.62 1.39 2.14
C TYR A 98 -11.87 2.80 1.64
N ALA A 99 -11.27 3.78 2.32
CA ALA A 99 -11.32 5.17 1.91
C ALA A 99 -9.95 5.85 1.97
N PHE A 100 -9.75 6.83 1.07
CA PHE A 100 -8.67 7.78 1.18
C PHE A 100 -9.04 8.81 2.26
N ARG A 101 -8.27 8.83 3.35
CA ARG A 101 -8.36 9.88 4.38
C ARG A 101 -7.12 10.77 4.26
N ALA A 102 -7.33 12.05 3.99
CA ALA A 102 -6.28 13.05 4.08
C ALA A 102 -5.74 13.12 5.50
N ALA A 103 -4.43 13.31 5.66
CA ALA A 103 -3.87 13.63 6.96
C ALA A 103 -4.24 15.07 7.30
N THR A 104 -4.75 15.29 8.50
CA THR A 104 -4.98 16.64 9.03
C THR A 104 -3.68 17.20 9.60
N PHE A 105 -3.60 18.52 9.75
CA PHE A 105 -2.46 19.15 10.44
C PHE A 105 -2.25 18.57 11.84
N ARG A 106 -3.35 18.31 12.56
CA ARG A 106 -3.33 17.68 13.89
C ARG A 106 -2.71 16.27 13.84
N ASP A 107 -3.10 15.44 12.86
CA ASP A 107 -2.51 14.10 12.68
C ASP A 107 -0.99 14.16 12.50
N VAL A 108 -0.50 15.17 11.76
CA VAL A 108 0.93 15.36 11.51
C VAL A 108 1.66 15.87 12.75
N LEU A 109 1.07 16.82 13.46
CA LEU A 109 1.67 17.46 14.63
C LEU A 109 1.85 16.47 15.78
N PHE A 110 0.82 15.66 16.07
CA PHE A 110 0.82 14.73 17.21
C PHE A 110 1.19 13.28 16.82
N GLY A 111 1.15 12.91 15.55
CA GLY A 111 1.50 11.57 15.07
C GLY A 111 3.01 11.34 14.84
N ARG A 112 3.83 12.39 14.90
CA ARG A 112 5.29 12.25 14.91
C ARG A 112 5.71 11.73 16.28
N LYS A 113 6.41 10.57 16.32
CA LYS A 113 7.21 10.23 17.52
C LYS A 113 8.06 11.48 17.83
N PRO A 114 8.02 12.01 19.07
CA PRO A 114 8.91 13.11 19.41
C PRO A 114 10.32 12.64 19.08
N ARG A 115 11.03 13.40 18.24
CA ARG A 115 12.48 13.23 18.18
C ARG A 115 12.95 13.44 19.61
N LYS A 116 13.70 12.49 20.18
CA LYS A 116 14.39 12.74 21.46
C LYS A 116 15.08 14.09 21.29
N PRO A 117 14.70 15.15 22.02
CA PRO A 117 15.41 16.40 21.93
C PRO A 117 16.87 16.11 22.31
N ALA A 118 17.81 16.80 21.67
CA ALA A 118 19.19 16.76 22.15
C ALA A 118 19.16 17.16 23.64
N ASP A 119 19.92 16.46 24.49
CA ASP A 119 20.01 16.80 25.90
C ASP A 119 20.79 18.13 26.03
N PHE A 120 20.06 19.22 25.93
CA PHE A 120 20.59 20.57 26.01
C PHE A 120 21.33 20.80 27.33
N SER A 121 20.87 20.15 28.41
CA SER A 121 21.54 20.11 29.72
C SER A 121 22.96 19.57 29.63
N ALA A 122 23.19 18.54 28.81
CA ALA A 122 24.51 17.95 28.62
C ALA A 122 25.42 18.79 27.71
N VAL A 123 24.87 19.64 26.85
CA VAL A 123 25.65 20.62 26.08
C VAL A 123 26.06 21.78 27.01
N LEU A 124 25.11 22.33 27.75
CA LEU A 124 25.36 23.44 28.68
C LEU A 124 26.41 23.09 29.76
N ARG A 125 26.33 21.88 30.33
CA ARG A 125 27.33 21.41 31.31
C ARG A 125 28.74 21.34 30.73
N ARG A 126 28.88 21.00 29.43
CA ARG A 126 30.18 20.93 28.76
C ARG A 126 30.76 22.33 28.56
N GLU A 127 29.94 23.28 28.12
CA GLU A 127 30.38 24.69 27.97
C GLU A 127 30.78 25.29 29.32
N ILE A 128 29.99 25.09 30.38
CA ILE A 128 30.33 25.55 31.73
C ILE A 128 31.66 24.95 32.22
N GLN A 129 31.96 23.69 31.88
CA GLN A 129 33.23 23.07 32.26
C GLN A 129 34.41 23.65 31.47
N GLN A 130 34.24 23.86 30.16
CA GLN A 130 35.26 24.47 29.32
C GLN A 130 35.60 25.90 29.75
N ASP A 131 34.61 26.69 30.16
CA ASP A 131 34.83 28.05 30.67
C ASP A 131 35.62 28.04 31.99
N LYS A 132 35.38 27.05 32.86
CA LYS A 132 36.12 26.86 34.11
C LYS A 132 37.57 26.44 33.86
N ASP A 133 37.78 25.53 32.91
CA ASP A 133 39.10 25.03 32.56
C ASP A 133 39.95 26.10 31.84
N THR A 134 39.31 27.08 31.20
CA THR A 134 39.99 28.21 30.51
C THR A 134 40.35 29.35 31.47
N GLN A 135 39.79 29.37 32.69
CA GLN A 135 40.05 30.40 33.72
C GLN A 135 41.07 29.96 34.79
N THR A 136 41.66 28.76 34.66
CA THR A 136 42.76 28.25 35.51
C THR A 136 44.07 28.30 34.74
#